data_AF-A0A6B0U0Y8-F1
#
_entry.id   AF-A0A6B0U0Y8-F1
#
_cell.length_a   1.000
_cell.length_b   1.000
_cell.length_c   1.000
_cell.angle_alpha   90.00
_cell.angle_beta   90.00
_cell.angle_gamma   90.00
#
_symmetry.space_group_name_H-M   'P 1'
#
loop_
_entity.id
_entity.type
_entity.pdbx_description
1 polymer ?
#
loop_
_entity_poly.entity_id
_entity_poly.type
_entity_poly.pdbx_seq_one_letter_code
_entity_poly.pdbx_strand_id
1 'polypeptide(L)' 'MRAPAIVIISVLLLDCFHSVECYGRPVRSYQSKPFCRRPCDIPQNCGPPCARCPPTNPWTPKTCKK' A
#
# COMPACT_ATOMS: atom_id res chain seq x y z
N MET A 1 -18.35 -38.95 -27.64
CA MET A 1 -18.28 -37.47 -27.74
C MET A 1 -18.19 -36.84 -26.34
N ARG A 2 -17.05 -37.03 -25.62
CA ARG A 2 -16.82 -36.45 -24.27
C ARG A 2 -15.88 -35.24 -24.26
N ALA A 3 -15.20 -35.00 -25.38
CA ALA A 3 -14.32 -33.85 -25.58
C ALA A 3 -14.97 -32.48 -25.28
N PRO A 4 -16.23 -32.17 -25.68
CA PRO A 4 -16.77 -30.83 -25.43
C PRO A 4 -16.97 -30.57 -23.93
N ALA A 5 -17.36 -31.59 -23.16
CA ALA A 5 -17.57 -31.46 -21.72
C ALA A 5 -16.25 -31.13 -20.99
N ILE A 6 -15.14 -31.74 -21.41
CA ILE A 6 -13.83 -31.50 -20.79
C ILE A 6 -13.39 -30.07 -21.06
N VAL A 7 -13.53 -29.58 -22.30
CA VAL A 7 -13.15 -28.20 -22.67
C VAL A 7 -13.97 -27.18 -21.87
N ILE A 8 -15.28 -27.40 -21.73
CA ILE A 8 -16.15 -26.49 -20.97
C ILE A 8 -15.74 -26.45 -19.49
N ILE A 9 -15.46 -27.61 -18.88
CA ILE A 9 -15.02 -27.68 -17.47
C ILE A 9 -13.67 -26.96 -17.28
N SER A 10 -12.73 -27.12 -18.22
CA SER A 10 -11.43 -26.44 -18.15
C SER A 10 -11.56 -24.92 -18.23
N VAL A 11 -12.43 -24.41 -19.11
CA VAL A 11 -12.67 -22.97 -19.25
C VAL A 11 -13.31 -22.39 -17.99
N LEU A 12 -14.31 -23.08 -17.42
CA LEU A 12 -14.96 -22.65 -16.17
C LEU A 12 -13.99 -22.60 -14.98
N LEU A 13 -13.09 -23.60 -14.88
CA LEU A 13 -12.07 -23.60 -13.83
C LEU A 13 -11.10 -22.43 -14.00
N LEU A 14 -10.67 -22.13 -15.23
CA LEU A 14 -9.75 -21.02 -15.49
C LEU A 14 -10.33 -19.66 -15.07
N ASP A 15 -11.61 -19.43 -15.35
CA ASP A 15 -12.30 -18.17 -15.02
C ASP A 15 -12.48 -17.99 -13.50
N CYS A 16 -12.76 -19.10 -12.80
CA CYS A 16 -12.79 -19.12 -11.34
C CYS A 16 -11.43 -18.78 -10.73
N PHE A 17 -10.32 -19.34 -11.24
CA PHE A 17 -8.98 -19.02 -10.73
C PHE A 17 -8.59 -17.56 -11.01
N HIS A 18 -8.90 -17.04 -12.20
CA HIS A 18 -8.63 -15.65 -12.54
C HIS A 18 -9.35 -14.66 -11.64
N SER A 19 -10.61 -14.96 -11.29
CA SER A 19 -11.42 -14.13 -10.41
C SER A 19 -10.84 -14.01 -9.00
N VAL A 20 -10.26 -15.10 -8.46
CA VAL A 20 -9.70 -15.13 -7.11
C VAL A 20 -8.38 -14.36 -7.02
N GLU A 21 -7.57 -14.39 -8.08
CA GLU A 21 -6.28 -13.68 -8.11
C GLU A 21 -6.43 -12.16 -8.32
N CYS A 22 -7.55 -11.74 -8.92
CA CYS A 22 -7.89 -10.33 -9.11
C CYS A 22 -8.61 -9.69 -7.91
N TYR A 23 -8.92 -10.41 -6.83
CA TYR A 23 -9.21 -9.78 -5.53
C TYR A 23 -7.91 -9.22 -4.93
N GLY A 24 -7.42 -8.17 -5.60
CA GLY A 24 -6.25 -7.41 -5.22
C GLY A 24 -6.37 -7.03 -3.76
N ARG A 25 -5.32 -7.35 -3.00
CA ARG A 25 -5.20 -6.95 -1.60
C ARG A 25 -5.65 -5.50 -1.48
N PRO A 26 -6.56 -5.16 -0.54
CA PRO A 26 -6.98 -3.78 -0.37
C PRO A 26 -5.71 -2.95 -0.15
N VAL A 27 -5.43 -2.06 -1.11
CA VAL A 27 -4.33 -1.10 -0.98
C VAL A 27 -4.72 -0.26 0.22
N ARG A 28 -4.12 -0.57 1.36
CA ARG A 28 -4.35 0.18 2.59
C ARG A 28 -3.74 1.54 2.34
N SER A 29 -4.55 2.46 1.82
CA SER A 29 -4.19 3.86 1.71
C SER A 29 -3.77 4.29 3.10
N TYR A 30 -2.47 4.46 3.31
CA TYR A 30 -1.95 4.92 4.58
C TYR A 30 -2.64 6.25 4.84
N GLN A 31 -3.54 6.29 5.83
CA GLN A 31 -4.18 7.53 6.22
C GLN A 31 -3.09 8.58 6.43
N SER A 32 -3.07 9.59 5.57
CA SER A 32 -2.10 10.67 5.63
C SER A 32 -2.38 11.44 6.91
N LYS A 33 -1.64 11.12 7.98
CA LYS A 33 -1.72 11.90 9.21
C LYS A 33 -1.19 13.31 8.92
N PRO A 34 -1.90 14.37 9.35
CA PRO A 34 -1.44 15.73 9.15
C PRO A 34 -0.06 15.89 9.79
N PHE A 35 0.81 16.65 9.12
CA PHE A 35 2.20 16.91 9.51
C PHE A 35 3.18 15.72 9.54
N CYS A 36 2.72 14.48 9.71
CA CYS A 36 3.61 13.31 9.72
C CYS A 36 4.21 13.02 8.34
N ARG A 37 5.45 12.50 8.31
CA ARG A 37 6.21 12.16 7.08
C ARG A 37 6.48 13.36 6.14
N ARG A 38 6.19 14.59 6.56
CA ARG A 38 6.59 15.79 5.83
C ARG A 38 8.09 16.03 5.98
N PRO A 39 8.80 16.47 4.94
CA PRO A 39 10.17 16.95 5.06
C PRO A 39 10.25 18.05 6.11
N CYS A 40 11.29 18.03 6.94
CA CYS A 40 11.49 19.05 7.96
C CYS A 40 12.98 19.37 8.11
N ASP A 41 13.31 20.62 8.40
CA ASP A 41 14.68 21.05 8.73
C ASP A 41 14.77 21.54 10.17
N ILE A 42 13.69 22.19 10.62
CA ILE A 42 13.46 22.76 11.95
C ILE A 42 12.14 22.20 12.54
N PRO A 43 12.01 22.13 13.88
CA PRO A 43 10.82 21.58 14.53
C PRO A 43 9.53 22.37 14.25
N GLN A 44 9.62 23.65 13.85
CA GLN A 44 8.43 24.45 13.50
C GLN A 44 7.75 24.02 12.19
N ASN A 45 8.45 23.26 11.34
CA ASN A 45 7.86 22.67 10.13
C ASN A 45 6.90 21.52 10.45
N CYS A 46 6.94 21.03 11.70
CA CYS A 46 6.20 19.90 12.21
C CYS A 46 5.07 20.37 13.14
N GLY A 47 4.01 19.57 13.24
CA GLY A 47 2.82 19.93 14.01
C GLY A 47 2.15 18.68 14.62
N PRO A 48 1.26 18.81 15.60
CA PRO A 48 0.60 17.67 16.22
C PRO A 48 -0.16 16.84 15.16
N PRO A 49 -0.05 15.49 15.14
CA PRO A 49 0.57 14.60 16.15
C PRO A 49 2.06 14.30 15.95
N CYS A 50 2.71 14.86 14.93
CA CYS A 50 4.12 14.63 14.60
C CYS A 50 4.91 15.94 14.71
N ALA A 51 5.24 16.36 15.94
CA ALA A 51 5.88 17.64 16.24
C ALA A 51 7.42 17.59 16.22
N ARG A 52 8.01 16.41 16.03
CA ARG A 52 9.47 16.22 16.10
C ARG A 52 10.08 16.18 14.72
N CYS A 53 11.14 16.95 14.53
CA CYS A 53 12.04 16.80 13.40
C CYS A 53 13.34 16.10 13.87
N PRO A 54 13.48 14.77 13.68
CA PRO A 54 14.66 14.04 14.12
C PRO A 54 15.92 14.52 13.38
N PRO A 55 17.12 14.37 13.98
CA PRO A 55 18.38 14.71 13.34
C PRO A 55 18.59 13.89 12.05
N THR A 56 19.34 14.45 11.11
CA THR A 56 19.67 13.80 9.84
C THR A 56 20.36 12.47 10.11
N ASN A 57 19.85 11.41 9.49
CA ASN A 57 20.56 10.15 9.36
C ASN A 57 20.99 10.04 7.89
N PRO A 58 22.24 9.65 7.56
CA PRO A 58 22.69 9.53 6.17
C PRO A 58 21.84 8.60 5.29
N TRP A 59 21.03 7.74 5.92
CA TRP A 59 20.19 6.74 5.27
C TRP A 59 18.71 7.09 5.20
N THR A 60 18.24 8.17 5.85
CA THR A 60 16.82 8.52 5.86
C THR A 60 16.59 10.03 5.78
N PRO A 61 15.70 10.51 4.89
CA PRO A 61 15.37 11.93 4.80
C PRO A 61 14.76 12.43 6.11
N LYS A 62 15.11 13.66 6.51
CA LYS A 62 14.52 14.32 7.67
C LYS A 62 13.03 14.48 7.44
N THR A 63 12.23 13.81 8.25
CA THR A 63 10.78 13.85 8.16
C THR A 63 10.15 13.96 9.54
N CYS A 64 9.03 14.66 9.64
CA CYS A 64 8.31 14.82 10.89
C CYS A 64 7.84 13.48 11.46
N LYS A 65 8.20 13.22 12.71
CA LYS A 65 7.84 12.03 13.49
C LYS A 65 7.07 12.41 14.76
N LYS A 66 6.39 11.43 15.34
CA LYS A 66 5.68 11.54 16.62
C LYS A 66 6.65 11.83 17.76
#